data_AF-A0A7S3F855-F1
#
_entry.id   AF-A0A7S3F855-F1
#
_cell.length_a   1.000
_cell.length_b   1.000
_cell.length_c   1.000
_cell.angle_alpha   90.00
_cell.angle_beta   90.00
_cell.angle_gamma   90.00
#
_symmetry.space_group_name_H-M   'P 1'
#
loop_
_entity.id
_entity.type
_entity.pdbx_description
1 polymer ?
#
loop_
_entity_poly.entity_id
_entity_poly.type
_entity_poly.pdbx_seq_one_letter_code
_entity_poly.pdbx_strand_id
1 'polypeptide(L)'
;STGEWRAATRVYRAMGDATPRVPATSVTINALLDALWNGGQLAKSAKLIRALRDKGHLVAGQIMQMSAGEQSAEGEPLSASEIKLDLHELSPGAARARIVVWLVDEAEGSLADFELAVIVVGKGLGSRVRGESVVRLAASDMLGALGSPFVHPPNNEGRLVAPAKGVLQWLAEVDVGALLVDGDPQSNLLCKQPADAAAAAGDAGS
;
A
#
# COMPACT_ATOMS: atom_id res chain seq x y z
N SER A 1 -5.69 27.39 -5.92
CA SER A 1 -4.61 26.39 -6.09
C SER A 1 -4.83 25.42 -7.27
N THR A 2 -5.79 25.65 -8.18
CA THR A 2 -6.12 24.73 -9.31
C THR A 2 -5.24 24.87 -10.57
N GLY A 3 -4.40 25.91 -10.64
CA GLY A 3 -3.59 26.23 -11.82
C GLY A 3 -2.33 25.36 -11.98
N GLU A 4 -1.63 25.08 -10.88
CA GLU A 4 -0.35 24.36 -10.87
C GLU A 4 -0.51 22.88 -11.26
N TRP A 5 -1.61 22.25 -10.82
CA TRP A 5 -1.96 20.87 -11.20
C TRP A 5 -2.27 20.70 -12.69
N ARG A 6 -2.94 21.68 -13.29
CA ARG A 6 -3.17 21.69 -14.75
C ARG A 6 -1.88 21.83 -15.51
N ALA A 7 -0.90 22.59 -14.99
CA ALA A 7 0.41 22.71 -15.58
C ALA A 7 1.20 21.39 -15.48
N ALA A 8 1.27 20.76 -14.31
CA ALA A 8 1.97 19.48 -14.13
C ALA A 8 1.38 18.36 -15.01
N THR A 9 0.04 18.25 -15.07
CA THR A 9 -0.64 17.26 -15.91
C THR A 9 -0.43 17.52 -17.40
N ARG A 10 -0.38 18.81 -17.81
CA ARG A 10 -0.09 19.21 -19.18
C ARG A 10 1.34 18.85 -19.58
N VAL A 11 2.31 19.10 -18.69
CA VAL A 11 3.71 18.72 -18.91
C VAL A 11 3.86 17.21 -19.01
N TYR A 12 3.20 16.43 -18.14
CA TYR A 12 3.19 14.96 -18.23
C TYR A 12 2.64 14.45 -19.57
N ARG A 13 1.53 14.99 -20.05
CA ARG A 13 0.97 14.64 -21.37
C ARG A 13 1.87 15.08 -22.52
N ALA A 14 2.40 16.30 -22.45
CA ALA A 14 3.31 16.82 -23.46
C ALA A 14 4.61 16.02 -23.56
N MET A 15 5.12 15.46 -22.45
CA MET A 15 6.25 14.52 -22.48
C MET A 15 5.90 13.21 -23.18
N GLY A 16 4.64 12.75 -23.08
CA GLY A 16 4.14 11.60 -23.83
C GLY A 16 4.03 11.86 -25.34
N ASP A 17 3.67 13.08 -25.73
CA ASP A 17 3.41 13.45 -27.14
C ASP A 17 4.66 13.97 -27.87
N ALA A 18 5.63 14.58 -27.16
CA ALA A 18 6.78 15.28 -27.77
C ALA A 18 8.04 14.42 -27.94
N THR A 19 8.08 13.20 -27.41
CA THR A 19 9.26 12.33 -27.52
C THR A 19 8.88 10.90 -27.87
N PRO A 20 9.33 10.36 -29.02
CA PRO A 20 9.20 8.94 -29.25
C PRO A 20 10.07 8.20 -28.22
N ARG A 21 9.43 7.43 -27.35
CA ARG A 21 10.04 6.39 -26.49
C ARG A 21 10.99 6.88 -25.38
N VAL A 22 10.51 7.68 -24.44
CA VAL A 22 11.03 7.55 -23.05
C VAL A 22 10.02 6.71 -22.28
N PRO A 23 10.25 5.39 -22.12
CA PRO A 23 9.37 4.58 -21.29
C PRO A 23 9.30 5.20 -19.89
N ALA A 24 8.10 5.27 -19.30
CA ALA A 24 7.94 5.78 -17.95
C ALA A 24 8.88 5.01 -17.02
N THR A 25 9.88 5.70 -16.48
CA THR A 25 10.85 5.09 -15.56
C THR A 25 10.21 4.96 -14.18
N SER A 26 10.82 4.12 -13.33
CA SER A 26 10.44 4.03 -11.91
C SER A 26 10.47 5.37 -11.20
N VAL A 27 11.42 6.23 -11.55
CA VAL A 27 11.50 7.59 -11.04
C VAL A 27 10.25 8.40 -11.39
N THR A 28 9.83 8.40 -12.66
CA THR A 28 8.66 9.19 -13.10
C THR A 28 7.36 8.65 -12.50
N ILE A 29 7.22 7.33 -12.42
CA ILE A 29 6.04 6.68 -11.82
C ILE A 29 5.95 7.00 -10.33
N ASN A 30 7.05 6.84 -9.59
CA ASN A 30 7.11 7.17 -8.16
C ASN A 30 6.79 8.64 -7.90
N ALA A 31 7.40 9.56 -8.66
CA ALA A 31 7.14 10.99 -8.50
C ALA A 31 5.67 11.35 -8.76
N LEU A 32 5.04 10.75 -9.77
CA LEU A 32 3.64 10.97 -10.06
C LEU A 32 2.74 10.39 -8.95
N LEU A 33 3.01 9.17 -8.48
CA LEU A 33 2.24 8.55 -7.40
C LEU A 33 2.40 9.30 -6.07
N ASP A 34 3.58 9.82 -5.76
CA ASP A 34 3.80 10.71 -4.60
C ASP A 34 2.98 11.99 -4.73
N ALA A 35 2.99 12.63 -5.90
CA ALA A 35 2.20 13.82 -6.14
C ALA A 35 0.70 13.53 -5.99
N LEU A 36 0.21 12.45 -6.59
CA LEU A 36 -1.20 12.06 -6.48
C LEU A 36 -1.58 11.71 -5.04
N TRP A 37 -0.72 10.99 -4.30
CA TRP A 37 -0.94 10.69 -2.89
C TRP A 37 -1.01 11.97 -2.05
N ASN A 38 -0.01 12.83 -2.13
CA ASN A 38 0.07 14.07 -1.34
C ASN A 38 -0.99 15.10 -1.74
N GLY A 39 -1.40 15.09 -3.01
CA GLY A 39 -2.51 15.90 -3.52
C GLY A 39 -3.88 15.28 -3.30
N GLY A 40 -3.95 14.11 -2.64
CA GLY A 40 -5.20 13.44 -2.30
C GLY A 40 -6.03 12.92 -3.47
N GLN A 41 -5.37 12.75 -4.62
CA GLN A 41 -5.97 12.25 -5.86
C GLN A 41 -5.89 10.72 -5.90
N LEU A 42 -6.41 10.06 -4.86
CA LEU A 42 -6.22 8.63 -4.62
C LEU A 42 -6.98 7.76 -5.63
N ALA A 43 -8.12 8.23 -6.16
CA ALA A 43 -8.81 7.56 -7.25
C ALA A 43 -7.94 7.50 -8.51
N LYS A 44 -7.20 8.58 -8.78
CA LYS A 44 -6.26 8.66 -9.91
C LYS A 44 -5.03 7.79 -9.69
N SER A 45 -4.52 7.73 -8.46
CA SER A 45 -3.44 6.79 -8.08
C SER A 45 -3.86 5.35 -8.37
N ALA A 46 -5.06 4.95 -7.91
CA ALA A 46 -5.57 3.60 -8.14
C ALA A 46 -5.72 3.28 -9.63
N LYS A 47 -6.29 4.20 -10.40
CA LYS A 47 -6.43 4.04 -11.86
C LYS A 47 -5.07 3.88 -12.55
N LEU A 48 -4.06 4.65 -12.14
CA LEU A 48 -2.71 4.55 -12.67
C LEU A 48 -2.06 3.21 -12.32
N ILE A 49 -2.12 2.80 -11.05
CA ILE A 49 -1.54 1.52 -10.57
C ILE A 49 -2.15 0.34 -11.32
N ARG A 50 -3.48 0.27 -11.44
CA ARG A 50 -4.16 -0.81 -12.17
C ARG A 50 -3.78 -0.81 -13.66
N ALA A 51 -3.76 0.36 -14.30
CA ALA A 51 -3.34 0.48 -15.70
C ALA A 51 -1.87 0.09 -15.94
N LEU A 52 -0.98 0.32 -14.97
CA LEU A 52 0.42 -0.13 -15.02
C LEU A 52 0.51 -1.65 -14.86
N ARG A 53 -0.24 -2.23 -13.92
CA ARG A 53 -0.33 -3.69 -13.72
C ARG A 53 -0.82 -4.39 -14.98
N ASP A 54 -1.90 -3.90 -15.58
CA ASP A 54 -2.52 -4.51 -16.77
C ASP A 54 -1.58 -4.48 -17.99
N LYS A 55 -0.60 -3.57 -18.00
CA LYS A 55 0.46 -3.48 -19.01
C LYS A 55 1.73 -4.27 -18.65
N GLY A 56 1.74 -4.99 -17.53
CA GLY A 56 2.89 -5.74 -17.03
C GLY A 56 4.01 -4.87 -16.46
N HIS A 57 3.75 -3.60 -16.12
CA HIS A 57 4.76 -2.76 -15.48
C HIS A 57 4.90 -3.11 -13.99
N LEU A 58 5.97 -3.81 -13.67
CA LEU A 58 6.32 -4.28 -12.32
C LEU A 58 6.68 -3.13 -11.35
N VAL A 59 6.91 -1.94 -11.89
CA VAL A 59 7.38 -0.75 -11.20
C VAL A 59 6.35 -0.16 -10.24
N ALA A 60 5.08 -0.57 -10.32
CA ALA A 60 4.05 -0.22 -9.34
C ALA A 60 3.99 -1.21 -8.16
N GLY A 61 5.01 -2.05 -7.96
CA GLY A 61 5.06 -3.07 -6.90
C GLY A 61 4.60 -4.44 -7.39
N GLN A 62 5.39 -5.47 -7.06
CA GLN A 62 5.18 -6.83 -7.55
C GLN A 62 4.30 -7.62 -6.61
N ILE A 63 3.38 -8.42 -7.17
CA ILE A 63 2.64 -9.43 -6.41
C ILE A 63 3.32 -10.77 -6.66
N MET A 64 3.67 -11.46 -5.58
CA MET A 64 4.19 -12.83 -5.64
C MET A 64 3.29 -13.73 -4.80
N GLN A 65 2.85 -14.82 -5.38
CA GLN A 65 2.09 -15.85 -4.68
C GLN A 65 3.03 -17.03 -4.47
N MET A 66 3.09 -17.54 -3.26
CA MET A 66 3.95 -18.66 -2.91
C MET A 66 3.18 -19.71 -2.11
N SER A 67 3.43 -20.97 -2.43
CA SER A 67 2.83 -22.10 -1.72
C SER A 67 3.65 -22.52 -0.51
N ALA A 68 3.02 -23.16 0.46
CA ALA A 68 3.75 -23.81 1.55
C ALA A 68 4.75 -24.85 0.99
N GLY A 69 5.95 -24.88 1.55
CA GLY A 69 7.07 -25.72 1.10
C GLY A 69 7.92 -25.12 -0.02
N GLU A 70 7.50 -24.04 -0.68
CA GLU A 70 8.35 -23.34 -1.66
C GLU A 70 9.52 -22.64 -0.97
N GLN A 71 10.67 -22.60 -1.65
CA GLN A 71 11.89 -22.05 -1.09
C GLN A 71 11.81 -20.53 -1.01
N SER A 72 12.00 -19.98 0.19
CA SER A 72 12.06 -18.53 0.37
C SER A 72 13.40 -17.96 -0.13
N ALA A 73 13.46 -16.64 -0.32
CA ALA A 73 14.70 -15.94 -0.64
C ALA A 73 15.78 -16.09 0.45
N GLU A 74 15.40 -16.44 1.68
CA GLU A 74 16.33 -16.69 2.79
C GLU A 74 16.75 -18.18 2.89
N GLY A 75 16.38 -19.01 1.91
CA GLY A 75 16.87 -20.38 1.74
C GLY A 75 16.03 -21.46 2.43
N GLU A 76 15.25 -21.08 3.46
CA GLU A 76 14.33 -21.99 4.15
C GLU A 76 12.99 -22.12 3.42
N PRO A 77 12.37 -23.31 3.38
CA PRO A 77 11.04 -23.49 2.82
C PRO A 77 9.99 -22.75 3.65
N LEU A 78 8.98 -22.20 2.96
CA LEU A 78 7.86 -21.52 3.60
C LEU A 78 7.04 -22.50 4.41
N SER A 79 6.70 -22.13 5.65
CA SER A 79 5.84 -22.93 6.52
C SER A 79 4.34 -22.77 6.21
N ALA A 80 3.97 -21.77 5.40
CA ALA A 80 2.60 -21.42 5.07
C ALA A 80 2.53 -20.81 3.65
N SER A 81 1.36 -20.84 3.01
CA SER A 81 1.16 -20.13 1.74
C SER A 81 1.11 -18.61 1.98
N GLU A 82 1.77 -17.84 1.11
CA GLU A 82 1.90 -16.40 1.24
C GLU A 82 1.52 -15.68 -0.06
N ILE A 83 0.70 -14.63 0.04
CA ILE A 83 0.58 -13.60 -1.00
C ILE A 83 1.37 -12.37 -0.57
N LYS A 84 2.30 -11.94 -1.44
CA LYS A 84 3.29 -10.91 -1.14
C LYS A 84 3.11 -9.69 -2.03
N LEU A 85 3.19 -8.51 -1.44
CA LEU A 85 3.35 -7.25 -2.14
C LEU A 85 4.76 -6.71 -1.91
N ASP A 86 5.57 -6.60 -2.96
CA ASP A 86 6.91 -6.01 -2.90
C ASP A 86 6.89 -4.51 -3.23
N LEU A 87 7.42 -3.70 -2.32
CA LEU A 87 7.47 -2.24 -2.38
C LEU A 87 8.92 -1.69 -2.48
N HIS A 88 9.94 -2.53 -2.67
CA HIS A 88 11.35 -2.12 -2.46
C HIS A 88 11.84 -0.98 -3.37
N GLU A 89 11.26 -0.82 -4.57
CA GLU A 89 11.60 0.26 -5.51
C GLU A 89 10.62 1.45 -5.46
N LEU A 90 9.66 1.44 -4.54
CA LEU A 90 8.65 2.48 -4.46
C LEU A 90 9.09 3.65 -3.57
N SER A 91 8.60 4.84 -3.90
CA SER A 91 8.67 5.98 -2.98
C SER A 91 7.56 5.90 -1.92
N PRO A 92 7.62 6.68 -0.82
CA PRO A 92 6.65 6.59 0.27
C PRO A 92 5.17 6.73 -0.11
N GLY A 93 4.82 7.72 -0.94
CA GLY A 93 3.44 7.91 -1.41
C GLY A 93 3.02 6.84 -2.40
N ALA A 94 3.93 6.41 -3.29
CA ALA A 94 3.69 5.28 -4.18
C ALA A 94 3.42 3.97 -3.41
N ALA A 95 4.21 3.69 -2.38
CA ALA A 95 4.05 2.54 -1.50
C ALA A 95 2.69 2.54 -0.80
N ARG A 96 2.30 3.68 -0.20
CA ARG A 96 0.99 3.83 0.45
C ARG A 96 -0.16 3.62 -0.54
N ALA A 97 -0.13 4.29 -1.69
CA ALA A 97 -1.13 4.11 -2.74
C ALA A 97 -1.23 2.65 -3.18
N ARG A 98 -0.08 1.99 -3.34
CA ARG A 98 -0.03 0.61 -3.78
C ARG A 98 -0.58 -0.38 -2.75
N ILE A 99 -0.31 -0.17 -1.47
CA ILE A 99 -0.88 -0.98 -0.38
C ILE A 99 -2.41 -0.90 -0.41
N VAL A 100 -2.97 0.32 -0.49
CA VAL A 100 -4.44 0.50 -0.53
C VAL A 100 -5.06 -0.23 -1.72
N VAL A 101 -4.49 -0.05 -2.92
CA VAL A 101 -4.99 -0.74 -4.13
C VAL A 101 -4.86 -2.26 -4.01
N TRP A 102 -3.75 -2.74 -3.46
CA TRP A 102 -3.53 -4.18 -3.27
C TRP A 102 -4.55 -4.80 -2.30
N LEU A 103 -4.78 -4.16 -1.16
CA LEU A 103 -5.75 -4.64 -0.17
C LEU A 103 -7.15 -4.73 -0.76
N VAL A 104 -7.58 -3.69 -1.49
CA VAL A 104 -8.89 -3.68 -2.16
C VAL A 104 -8.99 -4.76 -3.23
N ASP A 105 -8.02 -4.79 -4.17
CA ASP A 105 -8.07 -5.69 -5.31
C ASP A 105 -7.94 -7.17 -4.90
N GLU A 106 -7.08 -7.49 -3.93
CA GLU A 106 -6.87 -8.89 -3.52
C GLU A 106 -7.90 -9.39 -2.51
N ALA A 107 -8.53 -8.52 -1.72
CA ALA A 107 -9.64 -8.92 -0.85
C ALA A 107 -10.86 -9.39 -1.66
N GLU A 108 -11.11 -8.77 -2.81
CA GLU A 108 -12.11 -9.24 -3.79
C GLU A 108 -11.61 -10.41 -4.63
N GLY A 109 -10.30 -10.67 -4.60
CA GLY A 109 -9.61 -11.66 -5.42
C GLY A 109 -8.98 -12.77 -4.59
N SER A 110 -7.65 -12.86 -4.68
CA SER A 110 -6.91 -14.07 -4.31
C SER A 110 -6.54 -14.18 -2.83
N LEU A 111 -6.80 -13.15 -2.00
CA LEU A 111 -6.34 -13.11 -0.61
C LEU A 111 -6.90 -14.27 0.24
N ALA A 112 -8.10 -14.75 -0.05
CA ALA A 112 -8.75 -15.85 0.67
C ALA A 112 -8.06 -17.20 0.45
N ASP A 113 -7.24 -17.34 -0.59
CA ASP A 113 -6.57 -18.60 -0.96
C ASP A 113 -5.23 -18.79 -0.22
N PHE A 114 -4.77 -17.78 0.53
CA PHE A 114 -3.48 -17.80 1.20
C PHE A 114 -3.63 -17.79 2.72
N GLU A 115 -2.64 -18.32 3.42
CA GLU A 115 -2.59 -18.29 4.89
C GLU A 115 -2.07 -16.94 5.40
N LEU A 116 -1.08 -16.36 4.70
CA LEU A 116 -0.43 -15.11 5.08
C LEU A 116 -0.50 -14.05 3.98
N ALA A 117 -0.76 -12.82 4.42
CA ALA A 117 -0.58 -11.60 3.65
C ALA A 117 0.75 -10.96 4.06
N VAL A 118 1.62 -10.67 3.10
CA VAL A 118 2.94 -10.11 3.37
C VAL A 118 3.22 -8.87 2.55
N ILE A 119 3.72 -7.81 3.19
CA ILE A 119 4.19 -6.60 2.51
C ILE A 119 5.69 -6.48 2.73
N VAL A 120 6.47 -6.49 1.65
CA VAL A 120 7.93 -6.32 1.70
C VAL A 120 8.25 -4.84 1.54
N VAL A 121 8.73 -4.23 2.62
CA VAL A 121 9.07 -2.79 2.71
C VAL A 121 10.58 -2.52 2.59
N GLY A 122 11.36 -3.60 2.47
CA GLY A 122 12.81 -3.58 2.36
C GLY A 122 13.53 -3.30 3.69
N LYS A 123 14.77 -3.79 3.82
CA LYS A 123 15.61 -3.63 5.04
C LYS A 123 16.28 -2.24 5.15
N GLY A 124 15.98 -1.31 4.24
CA GLY A 124 16.57 0.04 4.23
C GLY A 124 18.06 0.10 3.88
N LEU A 125 18.62 -0.92 3.22
CA LEU A 125 20.05 -1.03 2.91
C LEU A 125 20.58 0.08 1.98
N GLY A 126 19.70 0.76 1.22
CA GLY A 126 20.04 1.91 0.38
C GLY A 126 19.69 3.28 0.96
N SER A 127 19.18 3.34 2.19
CA SER A 127 18.86 4.62 2.85
C SER A 127 20.12 5.28 3.41
N ARG A 128 20.15 6.62 3.49
CA ARG A 128 21.25 7.39 4.09
C ARG A 128 21.55 6.97 5.54
N VAL A 129 20.58 6.36 6.22
CA VAL A 129 20.68 5.82 7.59
C VAL A 129 20.28 4.35 7.56
N ARG A 130 21.26 3.44 7.60
CA ARG A 130 21.03 1.98 7.59
C ARG A 130 19.96 1.59 8.62
N GLY A 131 18.84 1.02 8.17
CA GLY A 131 17.71 0.60 9.01
C GLY A 131 16.48 1.53 8.98
N GLU A 132 16.61 2.75 8.44
CA GLU A 132 15.50 3.68 8.22
C GLU A 132 15.01 3.60 6.77
N SER A 133 14.21 2.58 6.46
CA SER A 133 13.42 2.59 5.23
C SER A 133 12.28 3.61 5.38
N VAL A 134 12.34 4.72 4.64
CA VAL A 134 11.23 5.69 4.57
C VAL A 134 9.92 5.05 4.10
N VAL A 135 10.01 3.99 3.29
CA VAL A 135 8.88 3.15 2.88
C VAL A 135 8.35 2.32 4.05
N ARG A 136 9.23 1.72 4.86
CA ARG A 136 8.85 0.99 6.08
C ARG A 136 8.06 1.88 7.03
N LEU A 137 8.57 3.08 7.32
CA LEU A 137 7.87 4.05 8.17
C LEU A 137 6.53 4.45 7.56
N ALA A 138 6.53 4.84 6.28
CA ALA A 138 5.33 5.26 5.58
C ALA A 138 4.22 4.22 5.54
N ALA A 139 4.58 2.95 5.32
CA ALA A 139 3.65 1.82 5.33
C ALA A 139 3.17 1.50 6.75
N SER A 140 4.09 1.43 7.72
CA SER A 140 3.76 1.10 9.12
C SER A 140 2.84 2.14 9.74
N ASP A 141 3.12 3.43 9.54
CA ASP A 141 2.31 4.53 10.07
C ASP A 141 0.88 4.50 9.49
N MET A 142 0.76 4.30 8.18
CA MET A 142 -0.55 4.25 7.51
C MET A 142 -1.36 3.04 7.97
N LEU A 143 -0.75 1.86 7.96
CA LEU A 143 -1.40 0.60 8.37
C LEU A 143 -1.76 0.61 9.86
N GLY A 144 -0.90 1.19 10.70
CA GLY A 144 -1.19 1.40 12.12
C GLY A 144 -2.34 2.39 12.35
N ALA A 145 -2.36 3.53 11.64
CA ALA A 145 -3.45 4.50 11.72
C ALA A 145 -4.81 3.91 11.29
N LEU A 146 -4.80 2.98 10.34
CA LEU A 146 -5.99 2.25 9.90
C LEU A 146 -6.37 1.06 10.81
N GLY A 147 -5.62 0.82 11.89
CA GLY A 147 -5.87 -0.29 12.81
C GLY A 147 -5.67 -1.67 12.18
N SER A 148 -4.80 -1.78 11.17
CA SER A 148 -4.60 -3.03 10.44
C SER A 148 -3.93 -4.12 11.29
N PRO A 149 -4.11 -5.41 10.95
CA PRO A 149 -3.49 -6.53 11.66
C PRO A 149 -2.02 -6.78 11.28
N PHE A 150 -1.42 -5.97 10.41
CA PHE A 150 -0.03 -6.16 9.96
C PHE A 150 0.97 -5.83 11.06
N VAL A 151 1.91 -6.75 11.29
CA VAL A 151 2.98 -6.58 12.29
C VAL A 151 4.35 -6.86 11.68
N HIS A 152 5.39 -6.26 12.26
CA HIS A 152 6.78 -6.63 11.96
C HIS A 152 7.12 -7.97 12.64
N PRO A 153 7.57 -8.99 11.89
CA PRO A 153 8.02 -10.22 12.50
C PRO A 153 9.36 -9.97 13.24
N PRO A 154 9.61 -10.61 14.39
CA PRO A 154 10.78 -10.33 15.25
C PRO A 154 12.14 -10.40 14.55
N ASN A 155 12.25 -11.24 13.52
CA ASN A 155 13.51 -11.53 12.85
C ASN A 155 13.62 -10.93 11.43
N ASN A 156 12.61 -10.19 10.96
CA ASN A 156 12.60 -9.64 9.60
C ASN A 156 11.81 -8.32 9.49
N GLU A 157 12.40 -7.24 9.99
CA GLU A 157 11.83 -5.88 9.93
C GLU A 157 11.66 -5.33 8.49
N GLY A 158 12.15 -6.03 7.48
CA GLY A 158 11.91 -5.72 6.08
C GLY A 158 10.54 -6.17 5.57
N ARG A 159 9.74 -6.81 6.43
CA ARG A 159 8.41 -7.37 6.10
C ARG A 159 7.38 -6.93 7.13
N LEU A 160 6.17 -6.71 6.67
CA LEU A 160 4.96 -6.65 7.47
C LEU A 160 4.12 -7.88 7.15
N VAL A 161 3.65 -8.59 8.17
CA VAL A 161 2.96 -9.87 8.01
C VAL A 161 1.65 -9.87 8.79
N ALA A 162 0.61 -10.46 8.22
CA ALA A 162 -0.67 -10.73 8.89
C ALA A 162 -1.27 -12.06 8.39
N PRO A 163 -2.07 -12.76 9.22
CA PRO A 163 -2.91 -13.84 8.72
C PRO A 163 -3.90 -13.29 7.68
N ALA A 164 -3.98 -13.89 6.49
CA ALA A 164 -4.82 -13.39 5.40
C ALA A 164 -6.31 -13.33 5.80
N LYS A 165 -6.79 -14.34 6.54
CA LYS A 165 -8.13 -14.33 7.13
C LYS A 165 -8.36 -13.15 8.08
N GLY A 166 -7.35 -12.77 8.86
CA GLY A 166 -7.42 -11.61 9.75
C GLY A 166 -7.50 -10.30 8.96
N VAL A 167 -6.77 -10.21 7.85
CA VAL A 167 -6.87 -9.06 6.93
C VAL A 167 -8.27 -8.96 6.31
N LEU A 168 -8.85 -10.07 5.85
CA LEU A 168 -10.21 -10.10 5.29
C LEU A 168 -11.28 -9.68 6.32
N GLN A 169 -11.16 -10.15 7.56
CA GLN A 169 -12.06 -9.74 8.65
C GLN A 169 -11.94 -8.24 8.93
N TRP A 170 -10.71 -7.72 9.03
CA TRP A 170 -10.48 -6.29 9.22
C TRP A 170 -11.03 -5.45 8.06
N LEU A 171 -10.86 -5.87 6.80
CA LEU A 171 -11.40 -5.17 5.63
C LEU A 171 -12.94 -5.22 5.54
N ALA A 172 -13.60 -6.16 6.21
CA ALA A 172 -15.06 -6.17 6.32
C ALA A 172 -15.58 -5.11 7.32
N GLU A 173 -14.74 -4.66 8.25
CA GLU A 173 -15.07 -3.66 9.27
C GLU A 173 -14.57 -2.25 8.89
N VAL A 174 -13.47 -2.18 8.17
CA VAL A 174 -12.81 -0.93 7.75
C VAL A 174 -12.89 -0.77 6.23
N ASP A 175 -13.60 0.25 5.79
CA ASP A 175 -13.69 0.61 4.36
C ASP A 175 -12.41 1.31 3.89
N VAL A 176 -11.35 0.52 3.68
CA VAL A 176 -10.10 0.98 3.06
C VAL A 176 -10.33 1.47 1.63
N GLY A 177 -11.38 0.98 0.96
CA GLY A 177 -11.80 1.42 -0.38
C GLY A 177 -12.26 2.88 -0.41
N ALA A 178 -12.81 3.40 0.69
CA ALA A 178 -13.14 4.82 0.82
C ALA A 178 -11.91 5.73 0.71
N LEU A 179 -10.68 5.23 0.92
CA LEU A 179 -9.47 6.00 0.63
C LEU A 179 -9.28 6.23 -0.88
N LEU A 180 -9.88 5.42 -1.75
CA LEU A 180 -9.74 5.53 -3.20
C LEU A 180 -10.66 6.58 -3.84
N VAL A 181 -11.18 7.53 -3.05
CA VAL A 181 -11.89 8.71 -3.53
C VAL A 181 -10.95 9.92 -3.53
N ASP A 182 -11.14 10.85 -4.47
CA ASP A 182 -10.36 12.10 -4.47
C ASP A 182 -10.80 12.98 -3.28
N GLY A 183 -9.86 13.43 -2.45
CA GLY A 183 -10.12 14.17 -1.20
C GLY A 183 -8.83 14.66 -0.54
N ASP A 184 -8.82 15.00 0.76
CA ASP A 184 -7.56 15.18 1.50
C ASP A 184 -7.12 13.80 2.05
N PRO A 185 -5.89 13.33 1.74
CA PRO A 185 -5.44 12.00 2.13
C PRO A 185 -5.30 11.85 3.65
N GLN A 186 -5.08 12.95 4.40
CA GLN A 186 -5.00 12.92 5.86
C GLN A 186 -6.39 13.00 6.51
N SER A 187 -7.36 13.69 5.90
CA SER A 187 -8.72 13.76 6.45
C SER A 187 -9.39 12.39 6.46
N ASN A 188 -9.05 11.51 5.51
CA ASN A 188 -9.62 10.17 5.41
C ASN A 188 -8.97 9.15 6.36
N LEU A 189 -7.75 9.43 6.87
CA LEU A 189 -7.05 8.59 7.86
C LEU A 189 -7.45 8.92 9.32
N LEU A 190 -8.19 10.02 9.54
CA LEU A 190 -8.61 10.49 10.87
C LEU A 190 -10.10 10.28 11.15
N CYS A 191 -10.84 9.63 10.25
CA CYS A 191 -12.28 9.42 10.36
C CYS A 191 -12.59 7.97 10.74
N LYS A 192 -13.07 7.79 11.98
CA LYS A 192 -13.54 6.56 12.67
C LYS A 192 -12.47 5.79 13.46
N GLN A 193 -12.07 6.37 14.60
CA GLN A 193 -11.86 5.53 15.77
C GLN A 193 -13.23 5.04 16.28
N PRO A 194 -13.43 3.74 16.56
CA PRO A 194 -14.59 3.30 17.34
C PRO A 194 -14.31 3.61 18.81
N ALA A 195 -14.46 4.87 19.18
CA ALA A 195 -14.42 5.32 20.57
C ALA A 195 -15.69 6.12 20.83
N ASP A 196 -16.83 5.43 20.92
CA ASP A 196 -18.05 5.91 21.61
C ASP A 196 -19.15 4.83 21.76
N ALA A 197 -18.80 3.53 21.72
CA ALA A 197 -19.76 2.44 21.99
C ALA A 197 -19.65 1.85 23.42
N ALA A 198 -18.78 2.37 24.28
CA ALA A 198 -18.52 1.82 25.62
C ALA A 198 -18.89 2.76 26.79
N ALA A 199 -19.75 3.77 26.56
CA ALA A 199 -20.18 4.71 27.60
C ALA A 199 -21.70 4.68 27.91
N ALA A 200 -22.46 3.69 27.42
CA ALA A 200 -23.90 3.58 27.64
C ALA A 200 -24.34 2.23 28.26
N ALA A 201 -23.47 1.57 29.02
CA ALA A 201 -23.81 0.38 29.80
C ALA A 201 -23.09 0.44 31.16
N GLY A 202 -23.48 1.39 32.00
CA GLY A 202 -22.85 1.62 33.30
C GLY A 202 -23.54 2.66 34.14
N ASP A 203 -24.87 2.73 34.11
CA ASP A 203 -25.63 3.35 35.19
C ASP A 203 -26.95 2.61 35.39
N ALA A 204 -26.85 1.49 36.10
CA ALA A 204 -27.96 0.81 36.71
C ALA A 204 -27.43 0.12 37.98
N GLY A 205 -27.44 0.86 39.08
CA GLY A 205 -27.40 0.29 40.43
C GLY A 205 -26.34 0.87 41.36
N SER A 206 -26.71 1.91 42.11
CA SER A 206 -26.89 1.87 43.57
C SER A 206 -27.46 3.19 44.08
#